data_AF-A0A2V8CBD3-F1
#
_entry.id   AF-A0A2V8CBD3-F1
#
_cell.length_a   1.000
_cell.length_b   1.000
_cell.length_c   1.000
_cell.angle_alpha   90.00
_cell.angle_beta   90.00
_cell.angle_gamma   90.00
#
_symmetry.space_group_name_H-M   'P 1'
#
loop_
_entity.id
_entity.type
_entity.pdbx_description
1 polymer ?
#
loop_
_entity_poly.entity_id
_entity_poly.type
_entity_poly.pdbx_seq_one_letter_code
_entity_poly.pdbx_strand_id
1 'polypeptide(L)'
;MRLLCRTAVLLALVGVALPATAQFGHPLKGTWSGDWGATKDKRTHVVLELNWDGKTITGTINPGPNGVPLQKATLDADTWAVHLEGDGKDASGKTVRYAIDGKLENIGAYQRVLSGTWTEGGTKGDFKVVRN
;
A
#
# COMPACT_ATOMS: atom_id res chain seq x y z
N MET A 1 -8.11 -24.42 53.89
CA MET A 1 -8.83 -23.44 53.05
C MET A 1 -8.01 -22.24 52.54
N ARG A 2 -6.76 -21.99 53.02
CA ARG A 2 -5.88 -20.93 52.48
C ARG A 2 -4.91 -21.38 51.39
N LEU A 3 -4.69 -22.70 51.21
CA LEU A 3 -3.85 -23.24 50.13
C LEU A 3 -4.60 -23.46 48.81
N LEU A 4 -5.87 -23.88 48.85
CA LEU A 4 -6.71 -24.06 47.65
C LEU A 4 -7.01 -22.76 46.89
N CYS A 5 -6.97 -21.62 47.60
CA CYS A 5 -7.23 -20.31 47.00
C CYS A 5 -6.00 -19.76 46.25
N ARG A 6 -4.78 -20.27 46.52
CA ARG A 6 -3.53 -19.82 45.88
C ARG A 6 -3.26 -20.55 44.56
N THR A 7 -3.62 -21.83 44.46
CA THR A 7 -3.47 -22.62 43.23
C THR A 7 -4.51 -22.27 42.15
N ALA A 8 -5.69 -21.77 42.53
CA ALA A 8 -6.70 -21.32 41.59
C ALA A 8 -6.30 -20.01 40.86
N VAL A 9 -5.50 -19.15 41.49
CA VAL A 9 -5.05 -17.87 40.90
C VAL A 9 -3.92 -18.08 39.88
N LEU A 10 -3.07 -19.08 40.08
CA LEU A 10 -1.96 -19.40 39.16
C LEU A 10 -2.44 -20.06 37.85
N LEU A 11 -3.55 -20.80 37.85
CA LEU A 11 -4.13 -21.36 36.62
C LEU A 11 -4.91 -20.34 35.77
N ALA A 12 -5.31 -19.20 36.35
CA ALA A 12 -6.04 -18.15 35.62
C ALA A 12 -5.13 -17.26 34.75
N LEU A 13 -3.80 -17.36 34.91
CA LEU A 13 -2.81 -16.51 34.21
C LEU A 13 -2.22 -17.13 32.93
N VAL A 14 -2.56 -18.38 32.60
CA VAL A 14 -1.95 -19.11 31.45
C VAL A 14 -2.83 -19.06 30.18
N GLY A 15 -4.02 -18.44 30.24
CA GLY A 15 -5.08 -18.68 29.27
C GLY A 15 -5.23 -17.74 28.07
N VAL A 16 -4.36 -16.75 27.84
CA VAL A 16 -4.54 -15.82 26.69
C VAL A 16 -3.21 -15.49 26.02
N ALA A 17 -2.57 -16.50 25.42
CA ALA A 17 -1.65 -16.25 24.32
C ALA A 17 -2.46 -16.29 23.01
N LEU A 18 -3.24 -15.24 22.75
CA LEU A 18 -3.82 -15.05 21.42
C LEU A 18 -2.65 -14.94 20.43
N PRO A 19 -2.66 -15.66 19.30
CA PRO A 19 -1.64 -15.47 18.28
C PRO A 19 -1.74 -14.02 17.79
N ALA A 20 -0.72 -13.21 18.09
CA ALA A 20 -0.56 -11.85 17.59
C ALA A 20 -0.16 -11.85 16.09
N THR A 21 -0.81 -12.68 15.27
CA THR A 21 -0.55 -12.78 13.84
C THR A 21 -1.31 -11.69 13.08
N ALA A 22 -0.98 -10.43 13.35
CA ALA A 22 -1.45 -9.32 12.55
C ALA A 22 -0.57 -8.07 12.68
N GLN A 23 0.75 -8.19 12.84
CA GLN A 23 1.51 -6.98 13.17
C GLN A 23 1.84 -6.06 11.97
N PHE A 24 1.64 -6.48 10.72
CA PHE A 24 1.99 -5.64 9.56
C PHE A 24 0.85 -5.36 8.57
N GLY A 25 -0.33 -5.97 8.73
CA GLY A 25 -1.45 -5.82 7.80
C GLY A 25 -1.11 -6.26 6.37
N HIS A 26 -2.02 -6.02 5.41
CA HIS A 26 -1.70 -6.22 4.00
C HIS A 26 -0.52 -5.30 3.61
N PRO A 27 0.52 -5.80 2.93
CA PRO A 27 1.79 -5.09 2.79
C PRO A 27 1.68 -3.77 2.02
N LEU A 28 0.69 -3.65 1.12
CA LEU A 28 0.37 -2.42 0.40
C LEU A 28 -0.50 -1.42 1.17
N LYS A 29 -1.17 -1.83 2.26
CA LYS A 29 -2.09 -0.95 2.98
C LYS A 29 -1.33 0.22 3.63
N GLY A 30 -1.81 1.42 3.39
CA GLY A 30 -1.29 2.67 3.94
C GLY A 30 -1.18 3.77 2.89
N THR A 31 -0.61 4.89 3.33
CA THR A 31 -0.28 6.02 2.46
C THR A 31 1.17 5.89 1.99
N TRP A 32 1.39 6.18 0.72
CA TRP A 32 2.70 6.15 0.09
C TRP A 32 2.96 7.50 -0.55
N SER A 33 4.18 8.00 -0.45
CA SER A 33 4.55 9.28 -1.06
C SER A 33 5.91 9.21 -1.73
N GLY A 34 6.10 10.02 -2.77
CA GLY A 34 7.33 10.06 -3.55
C GLY A 34 7.09 10.71 -4.90
N ASP A 35 7.83 10.30 -5.93
CA ASP A 35 7.83 11.02 -7.20
C ASP A 35 7.89 10.09 -8.41
N TRP A 36 7.27 10.52 -9.51
CA TRP A 36 7.40 9.91 -10.83
C TRP A 36 7.81 10.93 -11.89
N GLY A 37 8.29 10.48 -13.06
CA GLY A 37 8.56 11.37 -14.17
C GLY A 37 9.30 10.71 -15.32
N ALA A 38 9.18 11.27 -16.53
CA ALA A 38 9.85 10.74 -17.73
C ALA A 38 11.37 10.99 -17.74
N THR A 39 11.85 11.92 -16.90
CA THR A 39 13.27 12.27 -16.77
C THR A 39 13.63 12.46 -15.30
N LYS A 40 14.94 12.49 -14.99
CA LYS A 40 15.43 12.72 -13.62
C LYS A 40 15.21 14.15 -13.15
N ASP A 41 15.24 15.12 -14.06
CA ASP A 41 15.18 16.55 -13.72
C ASP A 41 13.73 17.09 -13.63
N LYS A 42 12.76 16.34 -14.16
CA LYS A 42 11.34 16.70 -14.12
C LYS A 42 10.57 15.60 -13.40
N ARG A 43 10.39 15.79 -12.10
CA ARG A 43 9.68 14.89 -11.20
C ARG A 43 8.37 15.51 -10.74
N THR A 44 7.33 14.69 -10.66
CA THR A 44 6.00 15.03 -10.16
C THR A 44 5.79 14.28 -8.86
N HIS A 45 5.52 15.02 -7.79
CA HIS A 45 5.17 14.43 -6.50
C HIS A 45 3.83 13.72 -6.57
N VAL A 46 3.75 12.54 -5.95
CA VAL A 46 2.55 11.71 -5.90
C VAL A 46 2.31 11.12 -4.53
N VAL A 47 1.03 10.94 -4.23
CA VAL A 47 0.55 10.24 -3.05
C VAL A 47 -0.36 9.10 -3.49
N LEU A 48 -0.13 7.91 -2.97
CA LEU A 48 -1.04 6.77 -3.13
C LEU A 48 -1.68 6.48 -1.78
N GLU A 49 -3.00 6.49 -1.71
CA GLU A 49 -3.73 5.98 -0.55
C GLU A 49 -4.27 4.60 -0.91
N LEU A 50 -3.69 3.55 -0.30
CA LEU A 50 -4.04 2.16 -0.58
C LEU A 50 -4.67 1.51 0.65
N ASN A 51 -5.74 0.75 0.43
CA ASN A 51 -6.44 0.03 1.46
C ASN A 51 -6.59 -1.46 1.11
N TRP A 52 -6.84 -2.25 2.14
CA TRP A 52 -7.17 -3.67 2.05
C TRP A 52 -8.33 -3.94 3.01
N ASP A 53 -9.41 -4.49 2.45
CA ASP A 53 -10.64 -4.81 3.19
C ASP A 53 -10.72 -6.27 3.66
N GLY A 54 -9.70 -7.09 3.36
CA GLY A 54 -9.72 -8.54 3.60
C GLY A 54 -9.84 -9.37 2.33
N LYS A 55 -10.20 -8.75 1.19
CA LYS A 55 -10.44 -9.43 -0.09
C LYS A 55 -9.84 -8.71 -1.29
N THR A 56 -9.93 -7.38 -1.33
CA THR A 56 -9.51 -6.57 -2.47
C THR A 56 -8.64 -5.39 -2.05
N ILE A 57 -7.69 -5.05 -2.92
CA ILE A 57 -6.91 -3.83 -2.79
C ILE A 57 -7.75 -2.72 -3.41
N THR A 58 -7.99 -1.66 -2.65
CA THR A 58 -8.64 -0.43 -3.13
C THR A 58 -7.71 0.75 -2.91
N GLY A 59 -8.02 1.89 -3.51
CA GLY A 59 -7.20 3.08 -3.27
C GLY A 59 -7.51 4.24 -4.19
N THR A 60 -6.77 5.32 -3.99
CA THR A 60 -6.83 6.53 -4.81
C THR A 60 -5.41 7.06 -5.03
N ILE A 61 -5.11 7.40 -6.29
CA ILE A 61 -3.91 8.15 -6.65
C ILE A 61 -4.20 9.64 -6.46
N ASN A 62 -3.29 10.35 -5.80
CA ASN A 62 -3.37 11.78 -5.48
C ASN A 62 -4.72 12.17 -4.87
N PRO A 63 -5.08 11.65 -3.68
CA PRO A 63 -6.40 11.87 -3.08
C PRO A 63 -6.73 13.37 -2.93
N GLY A 64 -8.00 13.71 -3.20
CA GLY A 64 -8.51 15.08 -3.26
C GLY A 64 -9.63 15.20 -4.31
N PRO A 65 -10.10 16.42 -4.63
CA PRO A 65 -11.19 16.65 -5.59
C PRO A 65 -10.95 16.07 -6.99
N ASN A 66 -9.68 15.91 -7.39
CA ASN A 66 -9.26 15.36 -8.68
C ASN A 66 -8.52 14.02 -8.53
N GLY A 67 -8.68 13.34 -7.39
CA GLY A 67 -8.06 12.04 -7.17
C GLY A 67 -8.52 11.00 -8.20
N VAL A 68 -7.67 10.02 -8.46
CA VAL A 68 -7.95 8.94 -9.42
C VAL A 68 -8.24 7.67 -8.63
N PRO A 69 -9.52 7.25 -8.51
CA PRO A 69 -9.87 6.00 -7.87
C PRO A 69 -9.29 4.82 -8.65
N LEU A 70 -8.73 3.85 -7.94
CA LEU A 70 -8.23 2.63 -8.56
C LEU A 70 -9.41 1.77 -9.04
N GLN A 71 -9.35 1.39 -10.32
CA GLN A 71 -10.25 0.43 -10.94
C GLN A 71 -9.71 -1.00 -10.84
N LYS A 72 -8.38 -1.15 -10.81
CA LYS A 72 -7.69 -2.42 -10.66
C LYS A 72 -6.46 -2.24 -9.79
N ALA A 73 -6.25 -3.17 -8.87
CA ALA A 73 -5.07 -3.22 -8.02
C ALA A 73 -4.75 -4.68 -7.68
N THR A 74 -3.54 -5.13 -8.01
CA THR A 74 -3.09 -6.49 -7.75
C THR A 74 -1.70 -6.49 -7.13
N LEU A 75 -1.47 -7.46 -6.25
CA LEU A 75 -0.16 -7.82 -5.73
C LEU A 75 0.05 -9.32 -5.98
N ASP A 76 1.11 -9.65 -6.70
CA ASP A 76 1.61 -11.01 -6.80
C ASP A 76 2.54 -11.27 -5.59
N ALA A 77 2.19 -12.26 -4.76
CA ALA A 77 2.94 -12.57 -3.55
C ALA A 77 4.23 -13.38 -3.81
N ASP A 78 4.35 -14.03 -4.97
CA ASP A 78 5.54 -14.80 -5.34
C ASP A 78 6.65 -13.88 -5.85
N THR A 79 6.26 -12.85 -6.61
CA THR A 79 7.20 -11.93 -7.27
C THR A 79 7.28 -10.55 -6.61
N TRP A 80 6.35 -10.23 -5.72
CA TRP A 80 6.12 -8.89 -5.17
C TRP A 80 5.83 -7.84 -6.24
N ALA A 81 5.34 -8.27 -7.41
CA ALA A 81 4.89 -7.38 -8.47
C ALA A 81 3.55 -6.74 -8.10
N VAL A 82 3.46 -5.44 -8.31
CA VAL A 82 2.28 -4.61 -8.04
C VAL A 82 1.83 -3.98 -9.33
N HIS A 83 0.53 -4.00 -9.56
CA HIS A 83 -0.09 -3.35 -10.71
C HIS A 83 -1.32 -2.58 -10.27
N LEU A 84 -1.36 -1.29 -10.55
CA LEU A 84 -2.45 -0.37 -10.21
C LEU A 84 -2.93 0.34 -11.48
N GLU A 85 -4.24 0.44 -11.67
CA GLU A 85 -4.84 1.18 -12.78
C GLU A 85 -6.05 2.01 -12.33
N GLY A 86 -6.25 3.15 -13.00
CA GLY A 86 -7.44 3.97 -12.88
C GLY A 86 -7.55 4.98 -14.02
N ASP A 87 -8.72 5.59 -14.20
CA ASP A 87 -8.94 6.65 -15.17
C ASP A 87 -9.13 7.99 -14.45
N GLY A 88 -8.31 8.97 -14.81
CA GLY A 88 -8.30 10.28 -14.19
C GLY A 88 -8.28 11.41 -15.21
N LYS A 89 -8.19 12.65 -14.74
CA LYS A 89 -8.03 13.83 -15.60
C LYS A 89 -6.56 14.25 -15.63
N ASP A 90 -6.03 14.57 -16.81
CA ASP A 90 -4.73 15.23 -16.93
C ASP A 90 -4.86 16.75 -16.66
N ALA A 91 -3.73 17.47 -16.72
CA ALA A 91 -3.71 18.92 -16.53
C ALA A 91 -4.58 19.72 -17.53
N SER A 92 -4.96 19.12 -18.67
CA SER A 92 -5.85 19.72 -19.66
C SER A 92 -7.34 19.40 -19.43
N GLY A 93 -7.66 18.56 -18.43
CA GLY A 93 -9.01 18.10 -18.14
C GLY A 93 -9.46 16.92 -19.01
N LYS A 94 -8.57 16.36 -19.83
CA LYS A 94 -8.83 15.18 -20.66
C LYS A 94 -8.78 13.93 -19.79
N THR A 95 -9.69 12.98 -20.04
CA THR A 95 -9.60 11.66 -19.40
C THR A 95 -8.41 10.89 -19.94
N VAL A 96 -7.55 10.41 -19.04
CA VAL A 96 -6.37 9.59 -19.36
C VAL A 96 -6.29 8.40 -18.41
N ARG A 97 -5.74 7.29 -18.92
CA ARG A 97 -5.44 6.09 -18.14
C ARG A 97 -4.17 6.29 -17.32
N TYR A 98 -4.21 5.90 -16.06
CA TYR A 98 -3.07 5.76 -15.18
C TYR A 98 -2.77 4.26 -15.07
N ALA A 99 -1.52 3.86 -15.29
CA ALA A 99 -1.04 2.50 -15.11
C ALA A 99 0.31 2.51 -14.40
N ILE A 100 0.37 1.84 -13.25
CA ILE A 100 1.54 1.82 -12.36
C ILE A 100 1.94 0.37 -12.18
N ASP A 101 3.10 0.01 -12.73
CA ASP A 101 3.69 -1.32 -12.63
C ASP A 101 4.96 -1.22 -11.78
N GLY A 102 4.95 -1.85 -10.61
CA GLY A 102 6.02 -1.73 -9.64
C GLY A 102 6.42 -3.04 -9.00
N LYS A 103 7.55 -2.99 -8.29
CA LYS A 103 7.99 -4.05 -7.39
C LYS A 103 7.99 -3.50 -5.97
N LEU A 104 7.35 -4.25 -5.07
CA LEU A 104 7.36 -3.94 -3.66
C LEU A 104 8.62 -4.52 -3.00
N GLU A 105 9.37 -3.67 -2.32
CA GLU A 105 10.63 -4.00 -1.66
C GLU A 105 10.59 -3.65 -0.17
N ASN A 106 11.55 -4.21 0.58
CA ASN A 106 11.67 -4.03 2.02
C ASN A 106 10.44 -4.49 2.83
N ILE A 107 9.78 -5.60 2.46
CA ILE A 107 8.52 -6.08 3.05
C ILE A 107 8.54 -6.15 4.59
N GLY A 108 9.67 -6.55 5.17
CA GLY A 108 9.87 -6.66 6.62
C GLY A 108 10.29 -5.35 7.32
N ALA A 109 10.59 -4.28 6.58
CA ALA A 109 10.95 -2.99 7.15
C ALA A 109 9.72 -2.13 7.38
N TYR A 110 9.84 -1.15 8.27
CA TYR A 110 8.84 -0.10 8.45
C TYR A 110 8.68 0.73 7.17
N GLN A 111 9.81 1.16 6.58
CA GLN A 111 9.85 1.89 5.31
C GLN A 111 9.93 0.94 4.12
N ARG A 112 8.76 0.55 3.63
CA ARG A 112 8.62 -0.20 2.37
C ARG A 112 8.78 0.74 1.19
N VAL A 113 9.31 0.22 0.09
CA VAL A 113 9.53 0.98 -1.14
C VAL A 113 8.75 0.31 -2.27
N LEU A 114 8.01 1.09 -3.02
CA LEU A 114 7.40 0.66 -4.27
C LEU A 114 8.00 1.49 -5.40
N SER A 115 8.61 0.82 -6.37
CA SER A 115 9.24 1.49 -7.52
C SER A 115 9.07 0.69 -8.80
N GLY A 116 9.08 1.40 -9.93
CA GLY A 116 8.93 0.80 -11.24
C GLY A 116 8.53 1.83 -12.28
N THR A 117 7.55 1.48 -13.11
CA THR A 117 7.05 2.30 -14.21
C THR A 117 5.71 2.95 -13.87
N TRP A 118 5.58 4.23 -14.18
CA TRP A 118 4.34 4.99 -14.15
C TRP A 118 4.00 5.46 -15.56
N THR A 119 2.77 5.19 -15.99
CA THR A 119 2.23 5.67 -17.25
C THR A 119 0.98 6.50 -16.98
N GLU A 120 0.98 7.74 -17.46
CA GLU A 120 -0.16 8.65 -17.44
C GLU A 120 -0.49 9.06 -18.88
N GLY A 121 -1.59 8.54 -19.40
CA GLY A 121 -1.96 8.69 -20.81
C GLY A 121 -0.87 8.16 -21.73
N GLY A 122 -0.27 9.04 -22.53
CA GLY A 122 0.85 8.71 -23.42
C GLY A 122 2.25 8.92 -22.81
N THR A 123 2.33 9.43 -21.59
CA THR A 123 3.61 9.73 -20.93
C THR A 123 4.01 8.58 -20.04
N LYS A 124 5.25 8.09 -20.19
CA LYS A 124 5.82 7.00 -19.40
C LYS A 124 7.08 7.47 -18.69
N GLY A 125 7.24 7.07 -17.43
CA GLY A 125 8.39 7.41 -16.61
C GLY A 125 8.65 6.38 -15.52
N ASP A 126 9.75 6.51 -14.81
CA ASP A 126 10.00 5.74 -13.60
C ASP A 126 9.35 6.43 -12.39
N PHE A 127 9.01 5.64 -11.36
CA PHE A 127 8.54 6.17 -10.09
C PHE A 127 9.18 5.47 -8.90
N LYS A 128 9.16 6.16 -7.77
CA LYS A 128 9.49 5.60 -6.46
C LYS A 128 8.63 6.28 -5.41
N VAL A 129 7.92 5.47 -4.62
CA VAL A 129 7.20 5.91 -3.43
C VAL A 129 7.60 5.09 -2.21
N VAL A 130 7.53 5.71 -1.05
CA VAL A 130 7.86 5.11 0.25
C VAL A 130 6.61 5.09 1.10
N ARG A 131 6.42 4.02 1.87
CA ARG A 131 5.32 3.91 2.83
C ARG A 131 5.54 4.89 3.99
N ASN A 132 4.52 5.69 4.28
CA ASN A 132 4.50 6.64 5.40
C ASN A 132 4.28 5.93 6.75
#